data_AF-A0A7C4RDI9-F1
#
_entry.id   AF-A0A7C4RDI9-F1
#
_cell.length_a   1.000
_cell.length_b   1.000
_cell.length_c   1.000
_cell.angle_alpha   90.00
_cell.angle_beta   90.00
_cell.angle_gamma   90.00
#
_symmetry.space_group_name_H-M   'P 1'
#
loop_
_entity.id
_entity.type
_entity.pdbx_description
1 polymer ?
#
loop_
_entity_poly.entity_id
_entity_poly.type
_entity_poly.pdbx_seq_one_letter_code
_entity_poly.pdbx_strand_id
1 'polypeptide(L)'
;MEGDRFSKNRRDFLKFLAGLGLGAAVAEVYERLHNIPSLEKRFRAEVNYWIDKYNSVNTELNNLTAQYSDAEKQIEELTLQIRIMNELEVESTSAISFYQLQMEEAIKGLKNAIEKYQSILGGERVAFESSSLRALEDLKVTKEKLLKVLPYFPLIKDLSFSPSKVVNDKIYSLKVNLEVISPLNSLEEVKVKLIPVEYEYFITKYGMRREDYPLAFPPEETKSIKLIPKGLEKEMFSIDFTELKGGREYIISAEAKDTSKQTRREEIKTPYIREFENIAPLDDITVMATYLLWYRADKSNWKDGYKHLPLLGEYTSNDPLVMLKHIDWATGHGIDGFFVSWAGYENGDVKYFDSNLKMLFNTSLAPEIKIAILYESIGRLIDSHPCWNLDDERNVNILKRDLSYFAENYFFHPSYLKIEERPVVYFYEGKEIFASSLDSLKEKLNEIKGYIKTNYGSDIYWISDHAHPLAEPSQKVFDTSLLWGDVAKLFDAITTYGGYSKEHAFPEEKYLSYLQQGFEKWYKFAENHKLSFKPFAIVGYDPRYVVWGDKEAIPIDRDPDKFYKRLELASRYLGDVELLWIHEFNNFFEDTQIEPTKEEGFVFLETLKKFLQNYQMKK
;
A
#
# COMPACT_ATOMS: atom_id res chain seq x y z
N MET A 1 -1.10 15.34 43.03
CA MET A 1 -0.47 16.29 43.96
C MET A 1 1.04 16.21 43.71
N GLU A 2 1.58 17.19 42.99
CA GLU A 2 2.98 17.66 43.01
C GLU A 2 3.09 18.67 41.86
N GLY A 3 2.78 19.93 42.17
CA GLY A 3 2.71 21.00 41.18
C GLY A 3 3.23 22.29 41.77
N ASP A 4 4.49 22.28 42.23
CA ASP A 4 5.35 23.47 42.30
C ASP A 4 6.80 23.05 42.64
N ARG A 5 7.63 22.76 41.63
CA ARG A 5 9.04 22.39 41.87
C ARG A 5 9.97 23.59 42.10
N PHE A 6 9.51 24.82 41.86
CA PHE A 6 10.30 26.04 42.05
C PHE A 6 9.55 27.04 42.92
N SER A 7 9.61 26.85 44.23
CA SER A 7 9.04 27.80 45.18
C SER A 7 9.83 29.12 45.18
N LYS A 8 9.19 30.18 44.67
CA LYS A 8 9.39 31.62 44.99
C LYS A 8 10.73 32.32 44.71
N ASN A 9 11.81 31.67 44.28
CA ASN A 9 13.11 32.36 44.16
C ASN A 9 13.56 32.58 42.70
N ARG A 10 13.61 33.86 42.27
CA ARG A 10 14.05 34.34 40.92
C ARG A 10 15.35 33.68 40.45
N ARG A 11 16.31 33.54 41.37
CA ARG A 11 17.66 33.05 41.08
C ARG A 11 17.68 31.56 40.73
N ASP A 12 16.73 30.79 41.23
CA ASP A 12 16.69 29.34 41.01
C ASP A 12 16.02 29.00 39.68
N PHE A 13 15.02 29.78 39.26
CA PHE A 13 14.40 29.63 37.94
C PHE A 13 15.35 30.01 36.79
N LEU A 14 16.14 31.08 36.95
CA LEU A 14 17.13 31.48 35.96
C LEU A 14 18.28 30.46 35.85
N LYS A 15 18.70 29.87 36.98
CA LYS A 15 19.68 28.76 36.98
C LYS A 15 19.14 27.51 36.28
N PHE A 16 17.85 27.20 36.46
CA PHE A 16 17.19 26.08 35.81
C PHE A 16 17.12 26.25 34.27
N LEU A 17 16.73 27.44 33.78
CA LEU A 17 16.72 27.74 32.34
C LEU A 17 18.12 27.70 31.71
N ALA A 18 19.14 28.17 32.43
CA ALA A 18 20.53 28.10 31.99
C ALA A 18 21.05 26.66 31.87
N GLY A 19 20.61 25.76 32.78
CA GLY A 19 20.96 24.33 32.73
C GLY A 19 20.37 23.56 31.55
N LEU A 20 19.34 24.11 30.89
CA LEU A 20 18.67 23.51 29.72
C LEU A 20 19.13 24.09 28.37
N GLY A 21 20.11 24.99 28.34
CA GLY A 21 20.61 25.61 27.10
C GLY A 21 19.70 26.68 26.48
N LEU A 22 18.58 27.01 27.13
CA LEU A 22 17.58 28.00 26.69
C LEU A 22 17.92 29.44 27.15
N GLY A 23 19.16 29.66 27.60
CA GLY A 23 19.51 30.61 28.65
C GLY A 23 19.48 32.11 28.31
N ALA A 24 19.37 32.51 27.04
CA ALA A 24 19.40 33.93 26.66
C ALA A 24 18.01 34.49 26.33
N ALA A 25 17.31 33.89 25.36
CA ALA A 25 16.04 34.41 24.84
C ALA A 25 14.88 34.25 25.84
N VAL A 26 14.79 33.11 26.52
CA VAL A 26 13.70 32.82 27.48
C VAL A 26 13.91 33.61 28.78
N ALA A 27 15.17 33.82 29.19
CA ALA A 27 15.52 34.64 30.34
C ALA A 27 15.19 36.13 30.08
N GLU A 28 15.44 36.63 28.87
CA GLU A 28 15.12 38.01 28.50
C GLU A 28 13.60 38.27 28.50
N VAL A 29 12.81 37.33 27.98
CA VAL A 29 11.33 37.41 28.01
C VAL A 29 10.82 37.35 29.45
N TYR A 30 11.37 36.46 30.27
CA TYR A 30 11.05 36.37 31.69
C TYR A 30 11.40 37.66 32.46
N GLU A 31 12.55 38.28 32.19
CA GLU A 31 12.97 39.57 32.80
C GLU A 31 11.99 40.71 32.47
N ARG A 32 11.47 40.76 31.23
CA ARG A 32 10.47 41.77 30.82
C ARG A 32 9.10 41.56 31.48
N LEU A 33 8.75 40.32 31.83
CA LEU A 33 7.45 39.96 32.39
C LEU A 33 7.42 39.94 33.93
N HIS A 34 8.57 39.99 34.60
CA HIS A 34 8.71 39.79 36.05
C HIS A 34 7.96 40.82 36.91
N ASN A 35 7.72 42.03 36.40
CA ASN A 35 6.96 43.06 37.11
C ASN A 35 5.43 42.98 36.88
N ILE A 36 4.95 41.95 36.17
CA ILE A 36 3.52 41.74 35.88
C ILE A 36 3.09 40.34 36.37
N PRO A 37 2.62 40.21 37.63
CA PRO A 37 2.46 38.92 38.30
C PRO A 37 1.57 37.89 37.57
N SER A 38 0.55 38.34 36.84
CA SER A 38 -0.38 37.47 36.11
C SER A 38 0.24 36.85 34.86
N LEU A 39 1.07 37.60 34.15
CA LEU A 39 1.78 37.15 32.94
C LEU A 39 2.99 36.28 33.30
N GLU A 40 3.73 36.65 34.35
CA GLU A 40 4.83 35.82 34.87
C GLU A 40 4.34 34.41 35.24
N LYS A 41 3.19 34.32 35.94
CA LYS A 41 2.62 33.03 36.35
C LYS A 41 2.20 32.16 35.15
N ARG A 42 1.61 32.75 34.11
CA ARG A 42 1.19 32.04 32.89
C ARG A 42 2.41 31.55 32.09
N PHE A 43 3.39 32.43 31.89
CA PHE A 43 4.62 32.09 31.18
C PHE A 43 5.38 30.93 31.87
N ARG A 44 5.45 30.94 33.20
CA ARG A 44 6.04 29.82 33.97
C ARG A 44 5.29 28.50 33.80
N ALA A 45 3.96 28.54 33.82
CA ALA A 45 3.15 27.35 33.63
C ALA A 45 3.35 26.75 32.23
N GLU A 46 3.47 27.59 31.21
CA GLU A 46 3.70 27.18 29.83
C GLU A 46 5.11 26.62 29.63
N VAL A 47 6.14 27.24 30.20
CA VAL A 47 7.51 26.71 30.22
C VAL A 47 7.58 25.35 30.91
N ASN A 48 6.93 25.19 32.06
CA ASN A 48 6.88 23.90 32.76
C ASN A 48 6.17 22.82 31.92
N TYR A 49 5.04 23.17 31.28
CA TYR A 49 4.31 22.25 30.40
C TYR A 49 5.18 21.75 29.24
N TRP A 50 5.91 22.65 28.57
CA TRP A 50 6.78 22.27 27.46
C TRP A 50 8.00 21.45 27.91
N ILE A 51 8.51 21.69 29.12
CA ILE A 51 9.60 20.90 29.70
C ILE A 51 9.13 19.51 30.08
N ASP A 52 7.94 19.37 30.68
CA ASP A 52 7.37 18.06 30.99
C ASP A 52 7.13 17.26 29.71
N LYS A 53 6.67 17.92 28.64
CA LYS A 53 6.52 17.31 27.31
C LYS A 53 7.87 16.92 26.70
N TYR A 54 8.89 17.78 26.77
CA TYR A 54 10.25 17.48 26.31
C TYR A 54 10.85 16.29 27.06
N ASN A 55 10.70 16.25 28.39
CA ASN A 55 11.21 15.16 29.21
C ASN A 55 10.47 13.85 28.91
N SER A 56 9.15 13.89 28.72
CA SER A 56 8.36 12.72 28.31
C SER A 56 8.82 12.16 26.97
N VAL A 57 8.99 13.03 25.96
CA VAL A 57 9.49 12.65 24.64
C VAL A 57 10.93 12.13 24.72
N ASN A 58 11.78 12.73 25.54
CA ASN A 58 13.15 12.27 25.73
C ASN A 58 13.22 10.92 26.45
N THR A 59 12.31 10.65 27.39
CA THR A 59 12.16 9.33 28.03
C THR A 59 11.67 8.29 27.03
N GLU A 60 10.67 8.62 26.20
CA GLU A 60 10.22 7.74 25.11
C GLU A 60 11.34 7.47 24.11
N LEU A 61 12.11 8.49 23.71
CA LEU A 61 13.23 8.36 22.79
C LEU A 61 14.34 7.47 23.37
N ASN A 62 14.66 7.63 24.67
CA ASN A 62 15.65 6.77 25.33
C ASN A 62 15.15 5.32 25.45
N ASN A 63 13.87 5.11 25.73
CA ASN A 63 13.27 3.77 25.74
C ASN A 63 13.30 3.14 24.33
N LEU A 64 12.98 3.92 23.29
CA LEU A 64 13.01 3.44 21.91
C LEU A 64 14.44 3.12 21.46
N THR A 65 15.42 3.94 21.85
CA THR A 65 16.85 3.73 21.56
C THR A 65 17.37 2.48 22.28
N ALA A 66 16.92 2.23 23.52
CA ALA A 66 17.23 1.00 24.24
C ALA A 66 16.61 -0.23 23.58
N GLN A 67 15.33 -0.15 23.18
CA GLN A 67 14.66 -1.22 22.42
C GLN A 67 15.33 -1.50 21.08
N TYR A 68 15.76 -0.44 20.38
CA TYR A 68 16.48 -0.55 19.11
C TYR A 68 17.86 -1.18 19.31
N SER A 69 18.61 -0.78 20.34
CA SER A 69 19.92 -1.38 20.65
C SER A 69 19.79 -2.84 21.12
N ASP A 70 18.74 -3.19 21.86
CA ASP A 70 18.45 -4.58 22.22
C ASP A 70 18.02 -5.42 21.00
N ALA A 71 17.23 -4.84 20.09
CA ALA A 71 16.88 -5.48 18.82
C ALA A 71 18.10 -5.67 17.91
N GLU A 72 18.99 -4.68 17.81
CA GLU A 72 20.25 -4.79 17.07
C GLU A 72 21.15 -5.89 17.65
N LYS A 73 21.26 -5.97 18.99
CA LYS A 73 21.99 -7.07 19.64
C LYS A 73 21.34 -8.42 19.37
N GLN A 74 20.01 -8.52 19.42
CA GLN A 74 19.30 -9.76 19.06
C GLN A 74 19.53 -10.13 17.60
N ILE A 75 19.54 -9.16 16.68
CA ILE A 75 19.84 -9.38 15.26
C ILE A 75 21.29 -9.82 15.07
N GLU A 76 22.26 -9.20 15.76
CA GLU A 76 23.67 -9.61 15.72
C GLU A 76 23.86 -11.02 16.30
N GLU A 77 23.22 -11.33 17.43
CA GLU A 77 23.24 -12.66 18.04
C GLU A 77 22.59 -13.71 17.13
N LEU A 78 21.44 -13.41 16.52
CA LEU A 78 20.78 -14.28 15.55
C LEU A 78 21.62 -14.44 14.28
N THR A 79 22.26 -13.37 13.79
CA THR A 79 23.14 -13.42 12.62
C THR A 79 24.37 -14.26 12.91
N LEU A 80 24.93 -14.14 14.12
CA LEU A 80 26.03 -14.97 14.59
C LEU A 80 25.59 -16.43 14.74
N GLN A 81 24.39 -16.70 15.29
CA GLN A 81 23.82 -18.04 15.38
C GLN A 81 23.54 -18.65 14.00
N ILE A 82 23.03 -17.88 13.04
CA ILE A 82 22.84 -18.31 11.65
C ILE A 82 24.18 -18.62 11.00
N ARG A 83 25.19 -17.78 11.21
CA ARG A 83 26.55 -18.02 10.70
C ARG A 83 27.17 -19.27 11.31
N ILE A 84 27.02 -19.47 12.62
CA ILE A 84 27.46 -20.67 13.32
C ILE A 84 26.69 -21.89 12.81
N MET A 85 25.37 -21.80 12.58
CA MET A 85 24.59 -22.88 11.97
C MET A 85 25.07 -23.22 10.56
N ASN A 86 25.29 -22.21 9.71
CA ASN A 86 25.79 -22.41 8.35
C ASN A 86 27.21 -23.00 8.35
N GLU A 87 28.10 -22.55 9.25
CA GLU A 87 29.43 -23.11 9.42
C GLU A 87 29.37 -24.56 9.95
N LEU A 88 28.51 -24.86 10.91
CA LEU A 88 28.24 -26.23 11.39
C LEU A 88 27.63 -27.11 10.30
N GLU A 89 26.82 -26.53 9.42
CA GLU A 89 26.18 -27.25 8.32
C GLU A 89 27.20 -27.61 7.23
N VAL A 90 28.09 -26.68 6.87
CA VAL A 90 29.22 -26.90 5.97
C VAL A 90 30.20 -27.90 6.57
N GLU A 91 30.50 -27.79 7.87
CA GLU A 91 31.29 -28.79 8.60
C GLU A 91 30.61 -30.16 8.60
N SER A 92 29.28 -30.22 8.77
CA SER A 92 28.53 -31.49 8.79
C SER A 92 28.55 -32.17 7.41
N THR A 93 28.31 -31.43 6.34
CA THR A 93 28.28 -31.94 4.96
C THR A 93 29.68 -32.42 4.53
N SER A 94 30.71 -31.68 4.93
CA SER A 94 32.12 -32.04 4.70
C SER A 94 32.56 -33.24 5.55
N ALA A 95 32.12 -33.32 6.81
CA ALA A 95 32.42 -34.44 7.71
C ALA A 95 31.72 -35.74 7.28
N ILE A 96 30.50 -35.67 6.75
CA ILE A 96 29.78 -36.82 6.17
C ILE A 96 30.49 -37.31 4.90
N SER A 97 30.88 -36.40 4.01
CA SER A 97 31.64 -36.74 2.79
C SER A 97 32.99 -37.38 3.14
N PHE A 98 33.68 -36.87 4.16
CA PHE A 98 34.91 -37.44 4.71
C PHE A 98 34.67 -38.83 5.34
N TYR A 99 33.55 -39.01 6.07
CA TYR A 99 33.15 -40.29 6.67
C TYR A 99 32.94 -41.37 5.60
N GLN A 100 32.27 -41.05 4.49
CA GLN A 100 32.09 -41.99 3.38
C GLN A 100 33.43 -42.42 2.78
N LEU A 101 34.32 -41.47 2.51
CA LEU A 101 35.66 -41.76 1.96
C LEU A 101 36.50 -42.64 2.89
N GLN A 102 36.48 -42.34 4.19
CA GLN A 102 37.18 -43.13 5.21
C GLN A 102 36.54 -44.52 5.44
N MET A 103 35.21 -44.63 5.32
CA MET A 103 34.52 -45.91 5.43
C MET A 103 34.81 -46.81 4.22
N GLU A 104 34.91 -46.25 3.01
CA GLU A 104 35.37 -46.97 1.83
C GLU A 104 36.84 -47.42 1.97
N GLU A 105 37.73 -46.57 2.47
CA GLU A 105 39.12 -46.94 2.77
C GLU A 105 39.22 -48.02 3.84
N ALA A 106 38.41 -47.95 4.90
CA ALA A 106 38.36 -48.95 5.97
C ALA A 106 37.82 -50.30 5.47
N ILE A 107 36.75 -50.29 4.65
CA ILE A 107 36.20 -51.49 4.01
C ILE A 107 37.24 -52.10 3.05
N LYS A 108 37.94 -51.28 2.28
CA LYS A 108 39.02 -51.72 1.38
C LYS A 108 40.21 -52.29 2.15
N GLY A 109 40.60 -51.66 3.26
CA GLY A 109 41.66 -52.14 4.16
C GLY A 109 41.30 -53.46 4.84
N LEU A 110 40.07 -53.59 5.33
CA LEU A 110 39.54 -54.84 5.90
C LEU A 110 39.46 -55.95 4.85
N LYS A 111 38.97 -55.66 3.63
CA LYS A 111 38.95 -56.63 2.53
C LYS A 111 40.34 -57.11 2.14
N ASN A 112 41.28 -56.18 1.93
CA ASN A 112 42.68 -56.50 1.61
C ASN A 112 43.37 -57.30 2.73
N ALA A 113 43.06 -57.00 4.00
CA ALA A 113 43.57 -57.77 5.14
C ALA A 113 42.95 -59.17 5.19
N ILE A 114 41.64 -59.30 5.01
CA ILE A 114 40.95 -60.59 4.98
C ILE A 114 41.49 -61.47 3.86
N GLU A 115 41.67 -60.94 2.64
CA GLU A 115 42.25 -61.67 1.51
C GLU A 115 43.72 -62.07 1.74
N LYS A 116 44.52 -61.18 2.34
CA LYS A 116 45.95 -61.44 2.63
C LYS A 116 46.16 -62.52 3.71
N TYR A 117 45.21 -62.69 4.62
CA TYR A 117 45.31 -63.64 5.73
C TYR A 117 44.46 -64.91 5.54
N GLN A 118 43.63 -64.99 4.49
CA GLN A 118 42.84 -66.16 4.13
C GLN A 118 43.69 -67.38 3.73
N SER A 119 44.93 -67.17 3.25
CA SER A 119 45.85 -68.26 2.86
C SER A 119 46.74 -68.77 3.99
N ILE A 120 46.70 -68.17 5.19
CA ILE A 120 47.69 -68.41 6.25
C ILE A 120 47.07 -68.98 7.54
N LEU A 121 45.82 -68.65 7.88
CA LEU A 121 45.31 -68.88 9.24
C LEU A 121 44.23 -69.97 9.30
N GLY A 122 44.69 -71.23 9.33
CA GLY A 122 44.02 -72.24 10.15
C GLY A 122 44.50 -72.08 11.60
N GLY A 123 43.57 -71.86 12.53
CA GLY A 123 43.75 -72.04 13.98
C GLY A 123 44.69 -71.06 14.72
N GLU A 124 44.06 -70.06 15.36
CA GLU A 124 44.55 -69.23 16.49
C GLU A 124 45.48 -68.01 16.25
N ARG A 125 44.83 -66.84 16.42
CA ARG A 125 45.24 -65.44 16.69
C ARG A 125 46.68 -65.24 17.22
N VAL A 126 47.44 -64.18 16.89
CA VAL A 126 47.17 -62.75 17.16
C VAL A 126 48.11 -61.90 16.27
N ALA A 127 47.57 -61.03 15.41
CA ALA A 127 48.26 -59.86 14.83
C ALA A 127 47.27 -58.85 14.20
N PHE A 128 46.04 -58.74 14.72
CA PHE A 128 44.94 -57.96 14.12
C PHE A 128 44.59 -56.67 14.91
N GLU A 129 45.47 -56.20 15.81
CA GLU A 129 45.06 -55.22 16.84
C GLU A 129 45.50 -53.75 16.65
N SER A 130 46.33 -53.36 15.67
CA SER A 130 46.72 -51.92 15.56
C SER A 130 45.98 -51.14 14.47
N SER A 131 45.65 -51.76 13.33
CA SER A 131 44.99 -51.09 12.20
C SER A 131 43.49 -50.94 12.42
N SER A 132 42.86 -52.01 12.92
CA SER A 132 41.42 -52.06 13.23
C SER A 132 41.05 -51.15 14.41
N LEU A 133 41.96 -50.99 15.39
CA LEU A 133 41.73 -50.14 16.56
C LEU A 133 41.76 -48.64 16.21
N ARG A 134 42.73 -48.21 15.38
CA ARG A 134 42.84 -46.81 14.95
C ARG A 134 41.63 -46.38 14.10
N ALA A 135 41.15 -47.26 13.22
CA ALA A 135 39.92 -47.04 12.48
C ALA A 135 38.67 -46.94 13.39
N LEU A 136 38.62 -47.73 14.47
CA LEU A 136 37.52 -47.67 15.46
C LEU A 136 37.60 -46.43 16.36
N GLU A 137 38.79 -45.96 16.72
CA GLU A 137 39.01 -44.72 17.47
C GLU A 137 38.63 -43.48 16.65
N ASP A 138 39.00 -43.44 15.37
CA ASP A 138 38.63 -42.35 14.45
C ASP A 138 37.11 -42.34 14.14
N LEU A 139 36.49 -43.53 14.04
CA LEU A 139 35.02 -43.69 13.96
C LEU A 139 34.31 -43.15 15.21
N LYS A 140 34.91 -43.31 16.40
CA LYS A 140 34.32 -42.86 17.68
C LYS A 140 34.31 -41.33 17.80
N VAL A 141 35.41 -40.67 17.47
CA VAL A 141 35.52 -39.19 17.46
C VAL A 141 34.55 -38.57 16.45
N THR A 142 34.37 -39.20 15.29
CA THR A 142 33.48 -38.73 14.22
C THR A 142 32.00 -39.01 14.53
N LYS A 143 31.69 -40.16 15.16
CA LYS A 143 30.34 -40.46 15.68
C LYS A 143 29.89 -39.43 16.72
N GLU A 144 30.78 -38.96 17.59
CA GLU A 144 30.47 -37.89 18.55
C GLU A 144 30.13 -36.56 17.86
N LYS A 145 30.80 -36.22 16.75
CA LYS A 145 30.47 -35.03 15.93
C LYS A 145 29.16 -35.21 15.17
N LEU A 146 28.94 -36.37 14.55
CA LEU A 146 27.69 -36.73 13.86
C LEU A 146 26.47 -36.76 14.78
N LEU A 147 26.62 -37.25 16.02
CA LEU A 147 25.59 -37.21 17.06
C LEU A 147 25.18 -35.79 17.44
N LYS A 148 26.08 -34.81 17.35
CA LYS A 148 25.75 -33.41 17.61
C LYS A 148 24.90 -32.78 16.51
N VAL A 149 25.01 -33.25 15.26
CA VAL A 149 24.28 -32.70 14.11
C VAL A 149 23.02 -33.49 13.72
N LEU A 150 22.89 -34.74 14.19
CA LEU A 150 21.69 -35.58 14.04
C LEU A 150 20.38 -34.86 14.38
N PRO A 151 20.29 -34.06 15.47
CA PRO A 151 19.09 -33.31 15.77
C PRO A 151 18.63 -32.34 14.66
N TYR A 152 19.48 -31.94 13.72
CA TYR A 152 19.15 -30.93 12.70
C TYR A 152 18.55 -31.52 11.42
N PHE A 153 18.64 -32.83 11.21
CA PHE A 153 18.06 -33.51 10.04
C PHE A 153 16.65 -34.06 10.33
N PRO A 154 15.80 -34.31 9.32
CA PRO A 154 16.00 -33.96 7.91
C PRO A 154 15.94 -32.44 7.69
N LEU A 155 16.91 -31.85 6.98
CA LEU A 155 16.98 -30.41 6.76
C LEU A 155 16.25 -30.05 5.45
N ILE A 156 15.41 -29.01 5.47
CA ILE A 156 14.77 -28.46 4.27
C ILE A 156 15.53 -27.20 3.86
N LYS A 157 15.93 -27.12 2.59
CA LYS A 157 16.67 -26.01 1.98
C LYS A 157 15.97 -25.49 0.74
N ASP A 158 16.28 -24.25 0.40
CA ASP A 158 15.87 -23.59 -0.85
C ASP A 158 14.35 -23.69 -1.14
N LEU A 159 13.53 -23.71 -0.07
CA LEU A 159 12.09 -23.65 -0.19
C LEU A 159 11.74 -22.34 -0.89
N SER A 160 11.23 -22.47 -2.11
CA SER A 160 10.99 -21.35 -3.01
C SER A 160 9.80 -21.63 -3.90
N PHE A 161 9.22 -20.58 -4.48
CA PHE A 161 8.14 -20.73 -5.45
C PHE A 161 8.31 -19.79 -6.63
N SER A 162 7.68 -20.15 -7.73
CA SER A 162 7.51 -19.30 -8.89
C SER A 162 6.14 -19.51 -9.54
N PRO A 163 5.55 -18.49 -10.17
CA PRO A 163 4.35 -18.68 -10.98
C PRO A 163 4.62 -19.65 -12.13
N SER A 164 3.75 -20.64 -12.33
CA SER A 164 3.82 -21.59 -13.45
C SER A 164 2.69 -21.42 -14.48
N LYS A 165 1.62 -20.71 -14.12
CA LYS A 165 0.58 -20.25 -15.06
C LYS A 165 0.06 -18.88 -14.64
N VAL A 166 0.20 -17.89 -15.52
CA VAL A 166 -0.27 -16.50 -15.32
C VAL A 166 -1.14 -16.11 -16.51
N VAL A 167 -2.28 -15.47 -16.26
CA VAL A 167 -3.14 -14.87 -17.28
C VAL A 167 -3.49 -13.48 -16.78
N ASN A 168 -3.13 -12.44 -17.55
CA ASN A 168 -3.42 -11.04 -17.21
C ASN A 168 -3.07 -10.74 -15.73
N ASP A 169 -1.82 -10.97 -15.35
CA ASP A 169 -1.26 -10.82 -13.99
C ASP A 169 -1.82 -11.76 -12.90
N LYS A 170 -2.94 -12.46 -13.14
CA LYS A 170 -3.47 -13.46 -12.20
C LYS A 170 -2.69 -14.77 -12.28
N ILE A 171 -2.17 -15.20 -11.13
CA ILE A 171 -1.48 -16.49 -10.98
C ILE A 171 -2.50 -17.59 -10.74
N TYR A 172 -2.64 -18.50 -11.70
CA TYR A 172 -3.50 -19.69 -11.60
C TYR A 172 -2.76 -20.92 -11.06
N SER A 173 -1.44 -20.95 -11.21
CA SER A 173 -0.62 -22.07 -10.75
C SER A 173 0.73 -21.61 -10.21
N LEU A 174 1.21 -22.27 -9.16
CA LEU A 174 2.51 -22.06 -8.54
C LEU A 174 3.34 -23.35 -8.63
N LYS A 175 4.61 -23.21 -9.02
CA LYS A 175 5.62 -24.25 -8.86
C LYS A 175 6.39 -24.00 -7.58
N VAL A 176 6.43 -24.99 -6.69
CA VAL A 176 7.20 -24.98 -5.44
C VAL A 176 8.40 -25.91 -5.60
N ASN A 177 9.58 -25.42 -5.24
CA ASN A 177 10.81 -26.19 -5.24
C ASN A 177 11.38 -26.22 -3.83
N LEU A 178 11.98 -27.36 -3.47
CA LEU A 178 12.69 -27.53 -2.22
C LEU A 178 13.75 -28.62 -2.35
N GLU A 179 14.78 -28.48 -1.55
CA GLU A 179 15.82 -29.47 -1.32
C GLU A 179 15.63 -30.06 0.08
N VAL A 180 15.73 -31.37 0.22
CA VAL A 180 15.70 -32.04 1.52
C VAL A 180 16.95 -32.89 1.69
N ILE A 181 17.67 -32.65 2.78
CA ILE A 181 18.92 -33.34 3.12
C ILE A 181 18.67 -34.21 4.35
N SER A 182 18.96 -35.50 4.25
CA SER A 182 18.86 -36.46 5.34
C SER A 182 19.96 -37.52 5.18
N PRO A 183 21.19 -37.24 5.65
CA PRO A 183 22.37 -38.04 5.30
C PRO A 183 22.50 -39.32 6.13
N LEU A 184 21.82 -39.42 7.26
CA LEU A 184 21.98 -40.54 8.22
C LEU A 184 20.75 -41.46 8.29
N ASN A 185 19.61 -40.97 7.81
CA ASN A 185 18.35 -41.68 7.73
C ASN A 185 17.75 -41.44 6.34
N SER A 186 17.09 -42.43 5.76
CA SER A 186 16.34 -42.18 4.53
C SER A 186 15.09 -41.35 4.85
N LEU A 187 14.70 -40.49 3.90
CA LEU A 187 13.43 -39.79 3.99
C LEU A 187 12.28 -40.80 3.89
N GLU A 188 11.36 -40.74 4.84
CA GLU A 188 10.15 -41.58 4.86
C GLU A 188 9.00 -40.87 4.15
N GLU A 189 8.84 -39.58 4.41
CA GLU A 189 7.74 -38.77 3.87
C GLU A 189 8.20 -37.33 3.72
N VAL A 190 7.90 -36.70 2.59
CA VAL A 190 7.88 -35.23 2.51
C VAL A 190 6.54 -34.76 1.99
N LYS A 191 5.98 -33.77 2.67
CA LYS A 191 4.64 -33.25 2.45
C LYS A 191 4.71 -31.76 2.29
N VAL A 192 4.16 -31.24 1.20
CA VAL A 192 4.05 -29.81 0.97
C VAL A 192 2.58 -29.42 0.97
N LYS A 193 2.26 -28.34 1.67
CA LYS A 193 0.93 -27.75 1.75
C LYS A 193 0.96 -26.33 1.20
N LEU A 194 -0.10 -25.96 0.49
CA LEU A 194 -0.42 -24.58 0.18
C LEU A 194 -1.67 -24.21 0.99
N ILE A 195 -1.49 -23.33 1.96
CA ILE A 195 -2.50 -22.98 2.96
C ILE A 195 -2.96 -21.55 2.65
N PRO A 196 -4.22 -21.33 2.23
CA PRO A 196 -4.75 -19.99 2.03
C PRO A 196 -4.81 -19.25 3.36
N VAL A 197 -4.34 -18.00 3.38
CA VAL A 197 -4.43 -17.15 4.58
C VAL A 197 -5.88 -16.70 4.76
N GLU A 198 -6.33 -16.71 6.02
CA GLU A 198 -7.65 -16.24 6.43
C GLU A 198 -7.53 -14.93 7.21
N TYR A 199 -8.42 -13.99 6.93
CA TYR A 199 -8.44 -12.63 7.47
C TYR A 199 -9.68 -12.40 8.32
N GLU A 200 -9.92 -13.27 9.30
CA GLU A 200 -11.09 -13.18 10.19
C GLU A 200 -11.22 -11.83 10.91
N TYR A 201 -10.14 -11.05 10.98
CA TYR A 201 -10.15 -9.73 11.56
C TYR A 201 -11.06 -8.74 10.79
N PHE A 202 -11.40 -8.96 9.52
CA PHE A 202 -12.42 -8.14 8.85
C PHE A 202 -13.77 -8.27 9.56
N ILE A 203 -14.09 -9.45 10.08
CA ILE A 203 -15.33 -9.71 10.81
C ILE A 203 -15.22 -9.15 12.23
N THR A 204 -14.14 -9.49 12.95
CA THR A 204 -14.02 -9.13 14.37
C THR A 204 -13.63 -7.67 14.60
N LYS A 205 -12.85 -7.08 13.70
CA LYS A 205 -12.38 -5.68 13.78
C LYS A 205 -13.25 -4.77 12.94
N TYR A 206 -13.51 -5.06 11.67
CA TYR A 206 -14.23 -4.14 10.75
C TYR A 206 -15.74 -4.34 10.71
N GLY A 207 -16.27 -5.35 11.40
CA GLY A 207 -17.72 -5.59 11.45
C GLY A 207 -18.29 -6.15 10.15
N MET A 208 -17.44 -6.70 9.26
CA MET A 208 -17.89 -7.48 8.12
C MET A 208 -18.78 -8.65 8.60
N ARG A 209 -19.87 -8.95 7.91
CA ARG A 209 -20.70 -10.10 8.27
C ARG A 209 -20.01 -11.40 7.86
N ARG A 210 -20.21 -12.46 8.64
CA ARG A 210 -19.59 -13.78 8.36
C ARG A 210 -20.02 -14.31 6.98
N GLU A 211 -21.26 -14.04 6.58
CA GLU A 211 -21.81 -14.42 5.27
C GLU A 211 -21.24 -13.62 4.09
N ASP A 212 -20.70 -12.41 4.33
CA ASP A 212 -20.09 -11.57 3.28
C ASP A 212 -18.63 -11.96 3.04
N TYR A 213 -17.98 -12.59 4.04
CA TYR A 213 -16.57 -12.95 3.97
C TYR A 213 -16.21 -13.79 2.73
N PRO A 214 -16.99 -14.81 2.31
CA PRO A 214 -16.73 -15.54 1.07
C PRO A 214 -16.84 -14.71 -0.22
N LEU A 215 -17.55 -13.57 -0.19
CA LEU A 215 -17.68 -12.67 -1.34
C LEU A 215 -16.43 -11.80 -1.52
N ALA A 216 -15.81 -11.39 -0.41
CA ALA A 216 -14.55 -10.68 -0.43
C ALA A 216 -13.35 -11.63 -0.53
N PHE A 217 -13.41 -12.81 0.09
CA PHE A 217 -12.33 -13.79 0.14
C PHE A 217 -12.85 -15.16 -0.31
N PRO A 218 -12.78 -15.49 -1.62
CA PRO A 218 -13.37 -16.71 -2.16
C PRO A 218 -12.87 -17.97 -1.45
N PRO A 219 -13.76 -18.86 -0.95
CA PRO A 219 -13.35 -20.01 -0.16
C PRO A 219 -12.36 -20.91 -0.91
N GLU A 220 -11.22 -21.22 -0.30
CA GLU A 220 -10.22 -22.10 -0.87
C GLU A 220 -9.71 -23.08 0.18
N GLU A 221 -9.60 -24.35 -0.18
CA GLU A 221 -9.13 -25.39 0.74
C GLU A 221 -7.61 -25.49 0.72
N THR A 222 -7.03 -25.93 1.85
CA THR A 222 -5.60 -26.26 1.89
C THR A 222 -5.29 -27.39 0.92
N LYS A 223 -4.45 -27.12 -0.08
CA LYS A 223 -3.96 -28.13 -1.01
C LYS A 223 -2.75 -28.82 -0.38
N SER A 224 -2.68 -30.15 -0.47
CA SER A 224 -1.57 -30.91 0.11
C SER A 224 -1.11 -32.03 -0.79
N ILE A 225 0.20 -32.09 -1.02
CA ILE A 225 0.84 -33.10 -1.86
C ILE A 225 1.85 -33.86 -1.01
N LYS A 226 1.71 -35.19 -0.97
CA LYS A 226 2.69 -36.09 -0.38
C LYS A 226 3.62 -36.59 -1.49
N LEU A 227 4.91 -36.47 -1.24
CA LEU A 227 5.97 -36.90 -2.14
C LEU A 227 6.57 -38.20 -1.62
N ILE A 228 6.94 -39.06 -2.56
CA ILE A 228 7.60 -40.33 -2.27
C ILE A 228 9.10 -40.11 -2.41
N PRO A 229 9.88 -40.15 -1.31
CA PRO A 229 11.32 -40.03 -1.39
C PRO A 229 11.95 -41.25 -2.07
N LYS A 230 13.09 -41.05 -2.73
CA LYS A 230 13.88 -42.08 -3.40
C LYS A 230 14.86 -42.76 -2.45
N GLY A 231 14.98 -42.29 -1.21
CA GLY A 231 15.88 -42.81 -0.19
C GLY A 231 17.32 -42.34 -0.36
N LEU A 232 17.51 -41.18 -1.01
CA LEU A 232 18.84 -40.57 -1.16
C LEU A 232 19.15 -39.67 0.03
N GLU A 233 20.44 -39.44 0.27
CA GLU A 233 20.91 -38.52 1.32
C GLU A 233 20.48 -37.07 1.08
N LYS A 234 20.25 -36.73 -0.19
CA LYS A 234 19.83 -35.41 -0.65
C LYS A 234 18.86 -35.58 -1.81
N GLU A 235 17.69 -34.97 -1.69
CA GLU A 235 16.62 -35.07 -2.67
C GLU A 235 16.06 -33.70 -3.04
N MET A 236 15.88 -33.48 -4.34
CA MET A 236 15.22 -32.30 -4.89
C MET A 236 13.78 -32.63 -5.22
N PHE A 237 12.87 -31.76 -4.81
CA PHE A 237 11.45 -31.88 -5.09
C PHE A 237 10.95 -30.64 -5.82
N SER A 238 10.08 -30.86 -6.81
CA SER A 238 9.39 -29.81 -7.56
C SER A 238 7.93 -30.21 -7.72
N ILE A 239 7.03 -29.30 -7.38
CA ILE A 239 5.61 -29.59 -7.20
C ILE A 239 4.80 -28.43 -7.77
N ASP A 240 3.73 -28.74 -8.52
CA ASP A 240 2.81 -27.74 -9.02
C ASP A 240 1.51 -27.73 -8.20
N PHE A 241 1.11 -26.57 -7.71
CA PHE A 241 -0.23 -26.27 -7.21
C PHE A 241 -0.99 -25.52 -8.30
N THR A 242 -2.11 -26.05 -8.76
CA THR A 242 -2.92 -25.47 -9.84
C THR A 242 -4.26 -24.96 -9.32
N GLU A 243 -5.00 -24.20 -10.14
CA GLU A 243 -6.37 -23.73 -9.84
C GLU A 243 -6.46 -22.90 -8.57
N LEU A 244 -5.56 -21.93 -8.42
CA LEU A 244 -5.62 -20.97 -7.32
C LEU A 244 -6.76 -19.98 -7.56
N LYS A 245 -7.54 -19.70 -6.52
CA LYS A 245 -8.61 -18.69 -6.61
C LYS A 245 -8.06 -17.29 -6.48
N GLY A 246 -7.06 -17.12 -5.61
CA GLY A 246 -6.49 -15.82 -5.26
C GLY A 246 -7.38 -15.03 -4.32
N GLY A 247 -7.20 -13.72 -4.33
CA GLY A 247 -7.86 -12.80 -3.42
C GLY A 247 -7.19 -12.71 -2.05
N ARG A 248 -6.01 -13.31 -1.90
CA ARG A 248 -5.33 -13.55 -0.62
C ARG A 248 -3.87 -13.94 -0.83
N GLU A 249 -3.14 -13.99 0.28
CA GLU A 249 -1.81 -14.59 0.37
C GLU A 249 -1.93 -16.08 0.72
N TYR A 250 -0.86 -16.84 0.52
CA TYR A 250 -0.77 -18.26 0.87
C TYR A 250 0.49 -18.54 1.68
N ILE A 251 0.42 -19.53 2.57
CA ILE A 251 1.57 -20.11 3.26
C ILE A 251 1.93 -21.42 2.56
N ILE A 252 3.16 -21.51 2.06
CA ILE A 252 3.74 -22.75 1.55
C ILE A 252 4.47 -23.40 2.72
N SER A 253 3.97 -24.54 3.19
CA SER A 253 4.50 -25.27 4.34
C SER A 253 5.03 -26.63 3.89
N ALA A 254 6.35 -26.81 3.99
CA ALA A 254 7.02 -28.06 3.67
C ALA A 254 7.38 -28.79 4.96
N GLU A 255 7.02 -30.07 5.06
CA GLU A 255 7.33 -30.94 6.20
C GLU A 255 8.05 -32.18 5.70
N ALA A 256 9.22 -32.48 6.24
CA ALA A 256 10.01 -33.65 5.92
C ALA A 256 10.15 -34.54 7.16
N LYS A 257 10.02 -35.85 6.97
CA LYS A 257 10.13 -36.87 8.00
C LYS A 257 11.09 -37.97 7.56
N ASP A 258 11.99 -38.34 8.45
CA ASP A 258 12.95 -39.42 8.20
C ASP A 258 12.53 -40.74 8.86
N THR A 259 13.26 -41.82 8.57
CA THR A 259 13.02 -43.15 9.14
C THR A 259 13.20 -43.23 10.66
N SER A 260 13.90 -42.27 11.27
CA SER A 260 14.02 -42.16 12.73
C SER A 260 12.80 -41.47 13.38
N LYS A 261 11.81 -41.11 12.57
CA LYS A 261 10.59 -40.37 12.94
C LYS A 261 10.86 -38.92 13.31
N GLN A 262 12.03 -38.40 12.99
CA GLN A 262 12.35 -37.00 13.17
C GLN A 262 11.69 -36.17 12.06
N THR A 263 11.10 -35.05 12.44
CA THR A 263 10.35 -34.18 11.53
C THR A 263 10.91 -32.77 11.54
N ARG A 264 10.99 -32.15 10.36
CA ARG A 264 11.30 -30.72 10.20
C ARG A 264 10.29 -30.06 9.30
N ARG A 265 10.08 -28.76 9.55
CA ARG A 265 9.13 -27.95 8.82
C ARG A 265 9.75 -26.60 8.50
N GLU A 266 9.56 -26.16 7.26
CA GLU A 266 9.88 -24.81 6.80
C GLU A 266 8.65 -24.19 6.15
N GLU A 267 8.48 -22.88 6.33
CA GLU A 267 7.34 -22.14 5.80
C GLU A 267 7.78 -20.83 5.13
N ILE A 268 7.17 -20.52 3.99
CA ILE A 268 7.30 -19.22 3.33
C ILE A 268 5.91 -18.69 2.98
N LYS A 269 5.77 -17.36 2.99
CA LYS A 269 4.52 -16.68 2.62
C LYS A 269 4.64 -16.12 1.20
N THR A 270 3.60 -16.28 0.39
CA THR A 270 3.50 -15.60 -0.90
C THR A 270 3.17 -14.12 -0.70
N PRO A 271 3.47 -13.24 -1.67
CA PRO A 271 2.75 -11.98 -1.76
C PRO A 271 1.25 -12.22 -1.99
N TYR A 272 0.47 -11.16 -1.97
CA TYR A 272 -0.94 -11.22 -2.35
C TYR A 272 -1.08 -11.74 -3.79
N ILE A 273 -1.89 -12.79 -3.97
CA ILE A 273 -2.24 -13.32 -5.28
C ILE A 273 -3.65 -12.85 -5.63
N ARG A 274 -3.78 -12.25 -6.81
CA ARG A 274 -5.02 -11.63 -7.29
C ARG A 274 -6.16 -12.63 -7.48
N GLU A 275 -7.36 -12.18 -7.15
CA GLU A 275 -8.61 -12.86 -7.44
C GLU A 275 -9.04 -12.64 -8.88
N PHE A 276 -8.85 -11.44 -9.41
CA PHE A 276 -9.29 -11.07 -10.75
C PHE A 276 -8.08 -10.92 -11.68
N GLU A 277 -8.26 -11.40 -12.91
CA GLU A 277 -7.38 -11.03 -14.03
C GLU A 277 -7.38 -9.51 -14.18
N ASN A 278 -6.21 -8.91 -14.34
CA ASN A 278 -6.05 -7.49 -14.59
C ASN A 278 -6.50 -7.15 -16.01
N ILE A 279 -7.72 -6.62 -16.14
CA ILE A 279 -8.30 -6.31 -17.45
C ILE A 279 -8.19 -4.84 -17.85
N ALA A 280 -7.86 -3.95 -16.91
CA ALA A 280 -7.70 -2.52 -17.16
C ALA A 280 -6.77 -2.22 -18.36
N PRO A 281 -5.56 -2.80 -18.48
CA PRO A 281 -4.67 -2.48 -19.60
C PRO A 281 -5.07 -3.16 -20.93
N LEU A 282 -6.21 -3.86 -20.98
CA LEU A 282 -6.64 -4.62 -22.17
C LEU A 282 -7.50 -3.78 -23.12
N ASP A 283 -7.82 -2.54 -22.76
CA ASP A 283 -8.58 -1.61 -23.59
C ASP A 283 -7.85 -0.27 -23.81
N ASP A 284 -8.38 0.55 -24.72
CA ASP A 284 -7.78 1.82 -25.13
C ASP A 284 -8.31 3.03 -24.33
N ILE A 285 -9.22 2.82 -23.37
CA ILE A 285 -9.75 3.87 -22.51
C ILE A 285 -8.99 3.85 -21.19
N THR A 286 -8.48 5.00 -20.75
CA THR A 286 -7.98 5.14 -19.38
C THR A 286 -9.14 5.43 -18.43
N VAL A 287 -9.52 4.48 -17.59
CA VAL A 287 -10.54 4.68 -16.57
C VAL A 287 -9.89 5.04 -15.24
N MET A 288 -10.16 6.25 -14.75
CA MET A 288 -9.68 6.71 -13.44
C MET A 288 -10.84 6.85 -12.47
N ALA A 289 -10.64 6.50 -11.20
CA ALA A 289 -11.63 6.72 -10.16
C ALA A 289 -11.09 7.63 -9.04
N THR A 290 -11.91 8.52 -8.48
CA THR A 290 -11.49 9.25 -7.28
C THR A 290 -11.35 8.29 -6.10
N TYR A 291 -10.27 8.39 -5.35
CA TYR A 291 -9.95 7.46 -4.26
C TYR A 291 -9.57 8.20 -2.98
N LEU A 292 -10.15 7.75 -1.87
CA LEU A 292 -10.06 8.40 -0.58
C LEU A 292 -9.30 7.51 0.40
N LEU A 293 -8.21 8.05 0.94
CA LEU A 293 -7.34 7.39 1.92
C LEU A 293 -7.57 7.91 3.35
N TRP A 294 -8.77 8.40 3.61
CA TRP A 294 -9.12 9.14 4.80
C TRP A 294 -9.80 8.35 5.92
N TYR A 295 -10.02 7.05 5.76
CA TYR A 295 -10.68 6.22 6.78
C TYR A 295 -9.74 6.04 7.96
N ARG A 296 -10.04 6.74 9.06
CA ARG A 296 -9.11 6.96 10.16
C ARG A 296 -8.79 5.68 10.92
N ALA A 297 -7.60 5.60 11.50
CA ALA A 297 -7.15 4.46 12.30
C ALA A 297 -8.06 4.20 13.53
N ASP A 298 -8.63 5.27 14.10
CA ASP A 298 -9.59 5.21 15.22
C ASP A 298 -11.04 5.00 14.78
N LYS A 299 -11.28 4.94 13.46
CA LYS A 299 -12.60 4.79 12.81
C LYS A 299 -13.61 5.86 13.17
N SER A 300 -13.16 7.01 13.67
CA SER A 300 -14.05 8.06 14.13
C SER A 300 -14.96 8.57 13.01
N ASN A 301 -14.45 8.66 11.78
CA ASN A 301 -15.22 9.19 10.66
C ASN A 301 -16.30 8.26 10.11
N TRP A 302 -16.27 6.95 10.40
CA TRP A 302 -17.42 6.09 10.09
C TRP A 302 -18.67 6.49 10.86
N LYS A 303 -18.52 7.14 12.03
CA LYS A 303 -19.64 7.64 12.84
C LYS A 303 -20.29 8.89 12.26
N ASP A 304 -19.69 9.50 11.25
CA ASP A 304 -20.25 10.67 10.58
C ASP A 304 -21.48 10.31 9.74
N GLY A 305 -21.71 9.02 9.45
CA GLY A 305 -22.94 8.52 8.83
C GLY A 305 -22.78 8.22 7.35
N TYR A 306 -23.37 7.11 6.93
CA TYR A 306 -23.35 6.58 5.57
C TYR A 306 -24.64 5.80 5.31
N LYS A 307 -25.00 5.62 4.04
CA LYS A 307 -26.21 4.88 3.65
C LYS A 307 -25.94 3.40 3.39
N HIS A 308 -24.88 3.11 2.64
CA HIS A 308 -24.42 1.76 2.33
C HIS A 308 -23.10 1.47 3.04
N LEU A 309 -22.86 0.20 3.36
CA LEU A 309 -21.66 -0.24 4.06
C LEU A 309 -20.69 -0.88 3.08
N PRO A 310 -19.36 -0.66 3.19
CA PRO A 310 -18.40 -1.41 2.41
C PRO A 310 -18.56 -2.91 2.62
N LEU A 311 -18.37 -3.71 1.57
CA LEU A 311 -18.32 -5.17 1.69
C LEU A 311 -17.22 -5.61 2.67
N LEU A 312 -16.14 -4.82 2.77
CA LEU A 312 -15.04 -5.01 3.70
C LEU A 312 -15.33 -4.57 5.16
N GLY A 313 -16.51 -4.00 5.43
CA GLY A 313 -16.85 -3.39 6.71
C GLY A 313 -16.17 -2.03 6.93
N GLU A 314 -16.23 -1.50 8.15
CA GLU A 314 -15.65 -0.21 8.56
C GLU A 314 -14.12 -0.30 8.68
N TYR A 315 -13.45 -0.45 7.55
CA TYR A 315 -12.02 -0.60 7.42
C TYR A 315 -11.26 0.70 7.74
N THR A 316 -9.93 0.60 7.87
CA THR A 316 -9.05 1.76 8.01
C THR A 316 -8.16 1.87 6.78
N SER A 317 -7.88 3.09 6.31
CA SER A 317 -7.09 3.32 5.10
C SER A 317 -5.62 2.94 5.25
N ASN A 318 -5.13 2.68 6.46
CA ASN A 318 -3.78 2.17 6.71
C ASN A 318 -3.69 0.63 6.77
N ASP A 319 -4.70 -0.09 6.29
CA ASP A 319 -4.64 -1.54 6.12
C ASP A 319 -4.16 -1.90 4.70
N PRO A 320 -2.95 -2.46 4.53
CA PRO A 320 -2.41 -2.77 3.20
C PRO A 320 -3.24 -3.82 2.45
N LEU A 321 -3.94 -4.72 3.15
CA LEU A 321 -4.78 -5.72 2.49
C LEU A 321 -6.04 -5.10 1.88
N VAL A 322 -6.57 -4.04 2.50
CA VAL A 322 -7.67 -3.25 1.91
C VAL A 322 -7.19 -2.57 0.62
N MET A 323 -5.99 -1.97 0.62
CA MET A 323 -5.42 -1.39 -0.61
C MET A 323 -5.23 -2.44 -1.72
N LEU A 324 -4.68 -3.60 -1.37
CA LEU A 324 -4.50 -4.71 -2.31
C LEU A 324 -5.84 -5.19 -2.86
N LYS A 325 -6.87 -5.30 -2.02
CA LYS A 325 -8.23 -5.60 -2.46
C LYS A 325 -8.79 -4.55 -3.41
N HIS A 326 -8.63 -3.27 -3.09
CA HIS A 326 -9.12 -2.18 -3.91
C HIS A 326 -8.44 -2.15 -5.27
N ILE A 327 -7.11 -2.36 -5.33
CA ILE A 327 -6.39 -2.47 -6.61
C ILE A 327 -6.87 -3.71 -7.39
N ASP A 328 -7.00 -4.86 -6.73
CA ASP A 328 -7.46 -6.09 -7.39
C ASP A 328 -8.86 -5.94 -8.00
N TRP A 329 -9.78 -5.38 -7.22
CA TRP A 329 -11.15 -5.10 -7.66
C TRP A 329 -11.21 -4.03 -8.75
N ALA A 330 -10.47 -2.93 -8.61
CA ALA A 330 -10.43 -1.86 -9.59
C ALA A 330 -9.93 -2.38 -10.94
N THR A 331 -8.69 -2.87 -10.99
CA THR A 331 -8.09 -3.24 -12.28
C THR A 331 -8.67 -4.55 -12.84
N GLY A 332 -9.25 -5.39 -11.98
CA GLY A 332 -10.03 -6.58 -12.38
C GLY A 332 -11.38 -6.30 -13.06
N HIS A 333 -11.85 -5.04 -12.98
CA HIS A 333 -13.11 -4.58 -13.57
C HIS A 333 -12.92 -3.37 -14.50
N GLY A 334 -11.68 -3.10 -14.91
CA GLY A 334 -11.37 -2.12 -15.95
C GLY A 334 -11.14 -0.69 -15.44
N ILE A 335 -10.76 -0.50 -14.17
CA ILE A 335 -10.28 0.78 -13.66
C ILE A 335 -8.75 0.77 -13.68
N ASP A 336 -8.13 1.62 -14.49
CA ASP A 336 -6.67 1.75 -14.65
C ASP A 336 -5.99 2.43 -13.48
N GLY A 337 -6.70 3.29 -12.76
CA GLY A 337 -6.05 4.06 -11.72
C GLY A 337 -6.93 4.92 -10.83
N PHE A 338 -6.27 5.57 -9.90
CA PHE A 338 -6.88 6.42 -8.89
C PHE A 338 -6.41 7.87 -8.96
N PHE A 339 -7.35 8.81 -8.87
CA PHE A 339 -7.10 10.18 -8.44
C PHE A 339 -7.23 10.23 -6.92
N VAL A 340 -6.10 10.25 -6.21
CA VAL A 340 -6.08 10.15 -4.76
C VAL A 340 -6.19 11.53 -4.12
N SER A 341 -7.20 11.71 -3.27
CA SER A 341 -7.39 12.94 -2.49
C SER A 341 -6.19 13.22 -1.59
N TRP A 342 -5.68 14.45 -1.68
CA TRP A 342 -4.51 14.91 -0.94
C TRP A 342 -4.70 16.35 -0.46
N ALA A 343 -4.52 16.57 0.85
CA ALA A 343 -4.75 17.86 1.51
C ALA A 343 -3.55 18.35 2.35
N GLY A 344 -2.38 17.71 2.25
CA GLY A 344 -1.20 18.07 3.04
C GLY A 344 -0.43 16.86 3.55
N TYR A 345 0.65 17.12 4.29
CA TYR A 345 1.58 16.08 4.77
C TYR A 345 2.20 16.38 6.15
N GLU A 346 1.88 17.52 6.76
CA GLU A 346 2.66 18.05 7.88
C GLU A 346 2.35 17.38 9.22
N ASN A 347 1.08 17.29 9.61
CA ASN A 347 0.66 16.75 10.91
C ASN A 347 -0.79 16.25 10.92
N GLY A 348 -1.20 15.60 12.01
CA GLY A 348 -2.58 15.12 12.20
C GLY A 348 -3.08 14.21 11.07
N ASP A 349 -4.35 14.41 10.70
CA ASP A 349 -5.03 13.62 9.66
C ASP A 349 -4.36 13.73 8.29
N VAL A 350 -3.92 14.93 7.87
CA VAL A 350 -3.29 15.09 6.55
C VAL A 350 -1.99 14.30 6.44
N LYS A 351 -1.19 14.25 7.52
CA LYS A 351 0.00 13.37 7.58
C LYS A 351 -0.38 11.89 7.53
N TYR A 352 -1.47 11.49 8.20
CA TYR A 352 -1.95 10.11 8.15
C TYR A 352 -2.38 9.73 6.72
N PHE A 353 -3.12 10.60 6.02
CA PHE A 353 -3.55 10.37 4.64
C PHE A 353 -2.37 10.30 3.67
N ASP A 354 -1.38 11.19 3.80
CA ASP A 354 -0.14 11.14 3.02
C ASP A 354 0.69 9.88 3.29
N SER A 355 0.73 9.42 4.56
CA SER A 355 1.39 8.16 4.92
C SER A 355 0.70 6.96 4.27
N ASN A 356 -0.63 6.98 4.20
CA ASN A 356 -1.40 5.97 3.48
C ASN A 356 -1.11 6.02 1.96
N LEU A 357 -0.97 7.21 1.36
CA LEU A 357 -0.60 7.34 -0.06
C LEU A 357 0.78 6.75 -0.33
N LYS A 358 1.77 7.00 0.52
CA LYS A 358 3.08 6.34 0.43
C LYS A 358 2.98 4.83 0.54
N MET A 359 2.11 4.32 1.42
CA MET A 359 1.88 2.88 1.52
C MET A 359 1.24 2.31 0.25
N LEU A 360 0.29 3.04 -0.37
CA LEU A 360 -0.36 2.64 -1.62
C LEU A 360 0.66 2.41 -2.75
N PHE A 361 1.61 3.35 -2.92
CA PHE A 361 2.71 3.24 -3.87
C PHE A 361 3.67 2.05 -3.62
N ASN A 362 3.71 1.54 -2.39
CA ASN A 362 4.61 0.45 -2.00
C ASN A 362 3.93 -0.92 -1.86
N THR A 363 2.64 -1.02 -2.21
CA THR A 363 1.95 -2.32 -2.22
C THR A 363 2.48 -3.21 -3.35
N SER A 364 2.33 -4.54 -3.22
CA SER A 364 2.80 -5.48 -4.25
C SER A 364 2.06 -5.34 -5.59
N LEU A 365 0.85 -4.76 -5.60
CA LEU A 365 0.08 -4.48 -6.82
C LEU A 365 0.22 -3.04 -7.32
N ALA A 366 1.00 -2.18 -6.64
CA ALA A 366 1.23 -0.81 -7.10
C ALA A 366 1.74 -0.71 -8.55
N PRO A 367 2.59 -1.62 -9.07
CA PRO A 367 3.01 -1.60 -10.47
C PRO A 367 1.87 -1.80 -11.48
N GLU A 368 0.74 -2.35 -11.05
CA GLU A 368 -0.39 -2.74 -11.90
C GLU A 368 -1.50 -1.68 -11.98
N ILE A 369 -1.34 -0.55 -11.27
CA ILE A 369 -2.32 0.54 -11.21
C ILE A 369 -1.66 1.90 -11.43
N LYS A 370 -2.40 2.87 -11.97
CA LYS A 370 -2.00 4.28 -12.07
C LYS A 370 -2.47 5.09 -10.87
N ILE A 371 -1.65 6.05 -10.43
CA ILE A 371 -1.96 6.94 -9.32
C ILE A 371 -1.66 8.38 -9.74
N ALA A 372 -2.63 9.28 -9.59
CA ALA A 372 -2.48 10.72 -9.72
C ALA A 372 -3.00 11.41 -8.47
N ILE A 373 -2.56 12.64 -8.25
CA ILE A 373 -3.01 13.43 -7.09
C ILE A 373 -4.23 14.25 -7.47
N LEU A 374 -5.29 14.11 -6.66
CA LEU A 374 -6.36 15.09 -6.52
C LEU A 374 -5.95 16.04 -5.39
N TYR A 375 -5.63 17.27 -5.74
CA TYR A 375 -5.25 18.32 -4.82
C TYR A 375 -6.50 19.00 -4.24
N GLU A 376 -6.71 18.81 -2.94
CA GLU A 376 -7.84 19.34 -2.17
C GLU A 376 -7.68 20.83 -1.88
N SER A 377 -7.94 21.69 -2.89
CA SER A 377 -7.74 23.15 -2.76
C SER A 377 -8.50 23.73 -1.55
N ILE A 378 -9.72 23.25 -1.27
CA ILE A 378 -10.56 23.70 -0.16
C ILE A 378 -9.88 23.53 1.21
N GLY A 379 -9.31 22.34 1.45
CA GLY A 379 -8.68 22.03 2.72
C GLY A 379 -7.24 22.55 2.82
N ARG A 380 -6.62 22.89 1.68
CA ARG A 380 -5.19 23.15 1.58
C ARG A 380 -4.80 24.61 1.40
N LEU A 381 -5.51 25.35 0.56
CA LEU A 381 -5.18 26.75 0.27
C LEU A 381 -5.82 27.68 1.31
N ILE A 382 -5.26 28.88 1.44
CA ILE A 382 -5.77 29.91 2.33
C ILE A 382 -6.87 30.67 1.58
N ASP A 383 -8.07 30.71 2.18
CA ASP A 383 -9.15 31.59 1.74
C ASP A 383 -8.77 33.04 2.06
N SER A 384 -8.34 33.76 1.03
CA SER A 384 -7.95 35.17 1.10
C SER A 384 -9.06 36.13 0.70
N HIS A 385 -10.31 35.63 0.66
CA HIS A 385 -11.56 36.37 0.48
C HIS A 385 -11.60 37.24 -0.81
N PRO A 386 -12.24 36.75 -1.89
CA PRO A 386 -12.88 35.44 -2.02
C PRO A 386 -11.83 34.33 -2.21
N CYS A 387 -12.10 33.11 -1.73
CA CYS A 387 -11.44 31.85 -2.10
C CYS A 387 -9.90 31.88 -2.22
N TRP A 388 -9.34 31.11 -3.18
CA TRP A 388 -7.91 30.80 -3.29
C TRP A 388 -7.18 31.80 -4.21
N ASN A 389 -7.06 33.06 -3.78
CA ASN A 389 -6.40 34.11 -4.55
C ASN A 389 -4.87 33.89 -4.63
N LEU A 390 -4.30 33.92 -5.83
CA LEU A 390 -2.86 33.79 -6.07
C LEU A 390 -2.08 35.11 -6.02
N ASP A 391 -2.75 36.28 -5.94
CA ASP A 391 -2.07 37.52 -5.55
C ASP A 391 -1.60 37.47 -4.09
N ASP A 392 -2.19 36.58 -3.28
CA ASP A 392 -1.68 36.24 -1.97
C ASP A 392 -0.49 35.27 -2.13
N GLU A 393 0.71 35.81 -1.96
CA GLU A 393 1.96 35.05 -2.01
C GLU A 393 1.98 33.82 -1.09
N ARG A 394 1.15 33.78 -0.04
CA ARG A 394 1.05 32.58 0.80
C ARG A 394 0.53 31.38 0.02
N ASN A 395 -0.46 31.56 -0.85
CA ASN A 395 -1.00 30.49 -1.70
C ASN A 395 0.00 30.07 -2.78
N VAL A 396 0.74 31.01 -3.37
CA VAL A 396 1.83 30.72 -4.30
C VAL A 396 2.92 29.87 -3.63
N ASN A 397 3.30 30.23 -2.40
CA ASN A 397 4.29 29.49 -1.63
C ASN A 397 3.79 28.10 -1.19
N ILE A 398 2.52 27.96 -0.83
CA ILE A 398 1.90 26.65 -0.54
C ILE A 398 1.96 25.75 -1.77
N LEU A 399 1.51 26.23 -2.93
CA LEU A 399 1.54 25.46 -4.17
C LEU A 399 2.97 25.06 -4.58
N LYS A 400 3.94 25.98 -4.51
CA LYS A 400 5.34 25.64 -4.79
C LYS A 400 5.84 24.54 -3.85
N ARG A 401 5.61 24.67 -2.55
CA ARG A 401 6.03 23.68 -1.55
C ARG A 401 5.39 22.31 -1.78
N ASP A 402 4.09 22.28 -2.07
CA ASP A 402 3.35 21.03 -2.22
C ASP A 402 3.72 20.32 -3.53
N LEU A 403 3.86 21.08 -4.62
CA LEU A 403 4.30 20.51 -5.90
C LEU A 403 5.77 20.08 -5.87
N SER A 404 6.63 20.78 -5.12
CA SER A 404 7.99 20.30 -4.79
C SER A 404 7.93 18.95 -4.09
N TYR A 405 7.08 18.83 -3.06
CA TYR A 405 6.91 17.59 -2.33
C TYR A 405 6.44 16.44 -3.24
N PHE A 406 5.53 16.72 -4.19
CA PHE A 406 5.09 15.71 -5.16
C PHE A 406 6.20 15.30 -6.12
N ALA A 407 7.02 16.25 -6.58
CA ALA A 407 8.15 15.94 -7.43
C ALA A 407 9.19 15.07 -6.70
N GLU A 408 9.43 15.30 -5.42
CA GLU A 408 10.38 14.53 -4.61
C GLU A 408 9.88 13.13 -4.25
N ASN A 409 8.57 12.95 -4.07
CA ASN A 409 8.02 11.72 -3.49
C ASN A 409 7.20 10.86 -4.47
N TYR A 410 6.60 11.47 -5.51
CA TYR A 410 5.53 10.80 -6.28
C TYR A 410 5.73 10.85 -7.80
N PHE A 411 6.06 12.00 -8.41
CA PHE A 411 6.02 12.17 -9.88
C PHE A 411 6.92 11.21 -10.67
N PHE A 412 8.01 10.73 -10.07
CA PHE A 412 8.94 9.79 -10.70
C PHE A 412 8.62 8.32 -10.44
N HIS A 413 7.60 8.03 -9.63
CA HIS A 413 7.18 6.65 -9.42
C HIS A 413 6.63 6.06 -10.73
N PRO A 414 6.97 4.81 -11.12
CA PRO A 414 6.48 4.20 -12.37
C PRO A 414 4.96 4.11 -12.49
N SER A 415 4.28 4.00 -11.36
CA SER A 415 2.81 4.00 -11.24
C SER A 415 2.18 5.40 -11.30
N TYR A 416 2.96 6.48 -11.26
CA TYR A 416 2.39 7.83 -11.33
C TYR A 416 1.81 8.08 -12.73
N LEU A 417 0.56 8.53 -12.81
CA LEU A 417 -0.09 8.81 -14.10
C LEU A 417 0.60 9.98 -14.79
N LYS A 418 0.95 9.77 -16.06
CA LYS A 418 1.51 10.79 -16.94
C LYS A 418 0.70 10.86 -18.23
N ILE A 419 0.44 12.08 -18.69
CA ILE A 419 -0.12 12.36 -20.01
C ILE A 419 0.95 13.15 -20.76
N GLU A 420 1.35 12.70 -21.95
CA GLU A 420 2.44 13.34 -22.71
C GLU A 420 3.76 13.45 -21.89
N GLU A 421 4.10 12.41 -21.12
CA GLU A 421 5.24 12.37 -20.18
C GLU A 421 5.17 13.36 -19.00
N ARG A 422 4.07 14.11 -18.87
CA ARG A 422 3.86 15.12 -17.82
C ARG A 422 3.07 14.52 -16.65
N PRO A 423 3.56 14.58 -15.39
CA PRO A 423 2.82 14.08 -14.23
C PRO A 423 1.50 14.83 -14.09
N VAL A 424 0.40 14.08 -13.91
CA VAL A 424 -0.94 14.64 -13.80
C VAL A 424 -1.23 15.10 -12.37
N VAL A 425 -1.70 16.34 -12.22
CA VAL A 425 -2.30 16.85 -10.98
C VAL A 425 -3.67 17.42 -11.30
N TYR A 426 -4.69 16.90 -10.62
CA TYR A 426 -6.03 17.45 -10.66
C TYR A 426 -6.26 18.39 -9.49
N PHE A 427 -6.71 19.61 -9.75
CA PHE A 427 -7.06 20.60 -8.73
C PHE A 427 -8.57 20.58 -8.51
N TYR A 428 -9.00 20.00 -7.38
CA TYR A 428 -10.39 20.07 -6.95
C TYR A 428 -10.72 21.49 -6.53
N GLU A 429 -11.89 22.01 -6.93
CA GLU A 429 -12.22 23.43 -6.84
C GLU A 429 -11.18 24.34 -7.52
N GLY A 430 -10.50 23.84 -8.56
CA GLY A 430 -9.55 24.63 -9.33
C GLY A 430 -10.21 25.82 -10.04
N LYS A 431 -11.53 25.76 -10.25
CA LYS A 431 -12.39 26.89 -10.69
C LYS A 431 -12.38 28.10 -9.76
N GLU A 432 -12.01 27.90 -8.49
CA GLU A 432 -11.92 28.95 -7.48
C GLU A 432 -10.48 29.46 -7.27
N ILE A 433 -9.51 28.99 -8.06
CA ILE A 433 -8.15 29.53 -8.11
C ILE A 433 -8.16 30.73 -9.07
N PHE A 434 -7.91 31.94 -8.55
CA PHE A 434 -7.97 33.17 -9.34
C PHE A 434 -6.93 34.21 -8.88
N ALA A 435 -6.92 35.36 -9.54
CA ALA A 435 -6.16 36.55 -9.15
C ALA A 435 -6.92 37.84 -9.50
N SER A 436 -6.39 39.01 -9.17
CA SER A 436 -7.00 40.32 -9.49
C SER A 436 -7.20 40.57 -10.99
N SER A 437 -6.42 39.92 -11.84
CA SER A 437 -6.52 40.01 -13.30
C SER A 437 -6.03 38.73 -13.96
N LEU A 438 -6.40 38.53 -15.23
CA LEU A 438 -6.01 37.35 -16.00
C LEU A 438 -4.49 37.32 -16.21
N ASP A 439 -3.87 38.49 -16.37
CA ASP A 439 -2.42 38.60 -16.54
C ASP A 439 -1.69 38.27 -15.24
N SER A 440 -2.19 38.74 -14.08
CA SER A 440 -1.63 38.34 -12.77
C SER A 440 -1.74 36.83 -12.58
N LEU A 441 -2.91 36.25 -12.87
CA LEU A 441 -3.11 34.80 -12.73
C LEU A 441 -2.17 34.00 -13.63
N LYS A 442 -2.00 34.42 -14.90
CA LYS A 442 -1.04 33.82 -15.83
C LYS A 442 0.38 33.93 -15.32
N GLU A 443 0.78 35.10 -14.81
CA GLU A 443 2.11 35.33 -14.24
C GLU A 443 2.36 34.37 -13.08
N LYS A 444 1.43 34.26 -12.12
CA LYS A 444 1.57 33.37 -10.96
C LYS A 444 1.59 31.90 -11.31
N LEU A 445 0.72 31.44 -12.22
CA LEU A 445 0.75 30.06 -12.67
C LEU A 445 2.04 29.73 -13.43
N ASN A 446 2.54 30.64 -14.28
CA ASN A 446 3.81 30.47 -14.97
C ASN A 446 5.00 30.49 -14.00
N GLU A 447 4.95 31.32 -12.96
CA GLU A 447 5.94 31.36 -11.88
C GLU A 447 6.02 30.01 -11.16
N ILE A 448 4.88 29.43 -10.79
CA ILE A 448 4.80 28.12 -10.12
C ILE A 448 5.28 27.00 -11.05
N LYS A 449 4.74 26.93 -12.29
CA LYS A 449 5.13 25.91 -13.28
C LYS A 449 6.63 26.01 -13.60
N GLY A 450 7.14 27.22 -13.82
CA GLY A 450 8.56 27.47 -14.09
C GLY A 450 9.47 27.10 -12.92
N TYR A 451 9.04 27.37 -11.68
CA TYR A 451 9.76 26.95 -10.48
C TYR A 451 9.89 25.43 -10.39
N ILE A 452 8.80 24.68 -10.57
CA ILE A 452 8.83 23.21 -10.50
C ILE A 452 9.65 22.60 -11.64
N LYS A 453 9.47 23.11 -12.86
CA LYS A 453 10.23 22.64 -14.03
C LYS A 453 11.73 22.88 -13.87
N THR A 454 12.13 24.05 -13.36
CA THR A 454 13.54 24.42 -13.19
C THR A 454 14.23 23.63 -12.07
N ASN A 455 13.56 23.49 -10.92
CA ASN A 455 14.19 22.89 -9.73
C ASN A 455 14.04 21.37 -9.67
N TYR A 456 13.02 20.81 -10.32
CA TYR A 456 12.67 19.39 -10.22
C TYR A 456 12.52 18.68 -11.56
N GLY A 457 12.72 19.38 -12.69
CA GLY A 457 12.61 18.78 -14.03
C GLY A 457 11.20 18.30 -14.40
N SER A 458 10.17 18.68 -13.62
CA SER A 458 8.80 18.22 -13.80
C SER A 458 7.95 19.30 -14.46
N ASP A 459 7.39 18.99 -15.63
CA ASP A 459 6.37 19.80 -16.30
C ASP A 459 5.01 19.16 -16.04
N ILE A 460 4.19 19.75 -15.17
CA ILE A 460 2.96 19.13 -14.67
C ILE A 460 1.84 19.29 -15.69
N TYR A 461 0.98 18.28 -15.84
CA TYR A 461 -0.28 18.33 -16.59
C TYR A 461 -1.44 18.68 -15.64
N TRP A 462 -2.01 19.87 -15.79
CA TRP A 462 -2.97 20.42 -14.84
C TRP A 462 -4.41 20.16 -15.30
N ILE A 463 -5.20 19.50 -14.45
CA ILE A 463 -6.64 19.27 -14.67
C ILE A 463 -7.43 20.13 -13.67
N SER A 464 -8.54 20.72 -14.10
CA SER A 464 -9.45 21.46 -13.21
C SER A 464 -10.93 21.25 -13.53
N ASP A 465 -11.78 21.35 -12.52
CA ASP A 465 -13.23 21.16 -12.54
C ASP A 465 -14.05 22.38 -13.02
N HIS A 466 -13.52 23.16 -13.96
CA HIS A 466 -14.22 24.34 -14.51
C HIS A 466 -15.50 23.98 -15.29
N ALA A 467 -15.65 22.74 -15.76
CA ALA A 467 -16.67 22.40 -16.74
C ALA A 467 -18.08 22.12 -16.17
N HIS A 468 -18.45 22.76 -15.07
CA HIS A 468 -19.75 22.51 -14.43
C HIS A 468 -20.94 22.79 -15.40
N PRO A 469 -21.99 21.94 -15.44
CA PRO A 469 -23.10 22.16 -16.39
C PRO A 469 -23.82 23.50 -16.23
N LEU A 470 -23.92 24.02 -15.00
CA LEU A 470 -24.49 25.34 -14.69
C LEU A 470 -23.52 26.51 -14.95
N ALA A 471 -22.23 26.25 -15.17
CA ALA A 471 -21.26 27.31 -15.42
C ALA A 471 -21.24 27.70 -16.89
N GLU A 472 -21.19 28.99 -17.19
CA GLU A 472 -21.04 29.50 -18.56
C GLU A 472 -19.63 30.06 -18.79
N PRO A 473 -18.93 29.74 -19.90
CA PRO A 473 -17.62 30.30 -20.18
C PRO A 473 -17.56 31.84 -20.15
N SER A 474 -18.66 32.51 -20.48
CA SER A 474 -18.79 33.97 -20.48
C SER A 474 -19.19 34.57 -19.13
N GLN A 475 -19.48 33.76 -18.11
CA GLN A 475 -19.82 34.29 -16.79
C GLN A 475 -18.56 34.78 -16.07
N LYS A 476 -18.77 35.70 -15.11
CA LYS A 476 -17.68 36.18 -14.27
C LYS A 476 -17.34 35.16 -13.18
N VAL A 477 -16.07 35.07 -12.82
CA VAL A 477 -15.62 34.35 -11.63
C VAL A 477 -15.87 35.26 -10.42
N PHE A 478 -16.83 34.90 -9.57
CA PHE A 478 -17.30 35.74 -8.46
C PHE A 478 -17.65 37.18 -8.93
N ASP A 479 -17.33 38.19 -8.13
CA ASP A 479 -17.48 39.61 -8.47
C ASP A 479 -16.26 40.20 -9.22
N THR A 480 -15.38 39.37 -9.77
CA THR A 480 -14.17 39.83 -10.46
C THR A 480 -14.43 40.25 -11.91
N SER A 481 -13.40 40.80 -12.58
CA SER A 481 -13.41 41.05 -14.03
C SER A 481 -13.07 39.81 -14.86
N LEU A 482 -12.69 38.70 -14.23
CA LEU A 482 -12.29 37.47 -14.91
C LEU A 482 -13.50 36.74 -15.48
N LEU A 483 -13.37 36.26 -16.72
CA LEU A 483 -14.33 35.33 -17.30
C LEU A 483 -13.93 33.90 -16.98
N TRP A 484 -14.92 33.08 -16.65
CA TRP A 484 -14.75 31.68 -16.27
C TRP A 484 -13.99 30.86 -17.32
N GLY A 485 -14.34 31.04 -18.60
CA GLY A 485 -13.65 30.38 -19.70
C GLY A 485 -12.22 30.87 -19.89
N ASP A 486 -11.89 32.12 -19.54
CA ASP A 486 -10.52 32.61 -19.66
C ASP A 486 -9.60 32.00 -18.60
N VAL A 487 -10.12 31.71 -17.41
CA VAL A 487 -9.39 30.97 -16.38
C VAL A 487 -9.24 29.50 -16.77
N ALA A 488 -10.30 28.87 -17.30
CA ALA A 488 -10.26 27.48 -17.76
C ALA A 488 -9.14 27.21 -18.80
N LYS A 489 -8.86 28.19 -19.68
CA LYS A 489 -7.80 28.11 -20.71
C LYS A 489 -6.37 28.05 -20.15
N LEU A 490 -6.18 28.28 -18.85
CA LEU A 490 -4.85 28.24 -18.21
C LEU A 490 -4.44 26.82 -17.76
N PHE A 491 -5.36 25.87 -17.85
CA PHE A 491 -5.18 24.45 -17.54
C PHE A 491 -4.96 23.64 -18.81
N ASP A 492 -4.44 22.41 -18.67
CA ASP A 492 -4.24 21.49 -19.80
C ASP A 492 -5.53 20.70 -20.12
N ALA A 493 -6.30 20.40 -19.07
CA ALA A 493 -7.58 19.74 -19.19
C ALA A 493 -8.63 20.32 -18.24
N ILE A 494 -9.89 20.16 -18.63
CA ILE A 494 -11.06 20.48 -17.84
C ILE A 494 -11.95 19.26 -17.65
N THR A 495 -12.53 19.15 -16.45
CA THR A 495 -13.46 18.10 -16.06
C THR A 495 -14.70 18.71 -15.39
N THR A 496 -15.69 17.87 -15.14
CA THR A 496 -16.88 18.21 -14.37
C THR A 496 -16.89 17.33 -13.11
N TYR A 497 -16.56 17.87 -11.95
CA TYR A 497 -16.59 17.08 -10.72
C TYR A 497 -18.03 16.89 -10.25
N GLY A 498 -18.60 15.70 -10.43
CA GLY A 498 -19.92 15.27 -9.92
C GLY A 498 -21.15 15.95 -10.56
N GLY A 499 -21.04 17.23 -10.91
CA GLY A 499 -22.06 18.03 -11.60
C GLY A 499 -23.40 18.16 -10.88
N TYR A 500 -23.50 17.78 -9.61
CA TYR A 500 -24.79 17.65 -8.93
C TYR A 500 -25.60 18.96 -8.93
N SER A 501 -26.90 18.84 -9.23
CA SER A 501 -27.86 19.91 -9.02
C SER A 501 -29.17 19.31 -8.53
N LYS A 502 -29.63 19.76 -7.36
CA LYS A 502 -30.89 19.34 -6.75
C LYS A 502 -32.07 19.48 -7.72
N GLU A 503 -32.09 20.56 -8.50
CA GLU A 503 -33.17 20.81 -9.47
C GLU A 503 -33.19 19.79 -10.61
N HIS A 504 -32.04 19.19 -10.95
CA HIS A 504 -31.89 18.30 -12.10
C HIS A 504 -31.67 16.83 -11.73
N ALA A 505 -31.47 16.51 -10.44
CA ALA A 505 -31.14 15.16 -9.97
C ALA A 505 -32.22 14.10 -10.25
N PHE A 506 -33.49 14.53 -10.42
CA PHE A 506 -34.61 13.62 -10.65
C PHE A 506 -35.66 14.21 -11.61
N PRO A 507 -36.30 13.39 -12.48
CA PRO A 507 -36.00 11.98 -12.77
C PRO A 507 -34.69 11.81 -13.57
N GLU A 508 -34.25 10.57 -13.78
CA GLU A 508 -32.99 10.24 -14.46
C GLU A 508 -32.86 10.93 -15.83
N GLU A 509 -33.94 11.01 -16.61
CA GLU A 509 -33.94 11.66 -17.92
C GLU A 509 -33.60 13.16 -17.82
N LYS A 510 -34.06 13.81 -16.74
CA LYS A 510 -33.73 15.21 -16.47
C LYS A 510 -32.25 15.35 -16.10
N TYR A 511 -31.72 14.41 -15.29
CA TYR A 511 -30.32 14.39 -14.92
C TYR A 511 -29.41 14.18 -16.14
N LEU A 512 -29.70 13.18 -16.98
CA LEU A 512 -28.96 12.91 -18.21
C LEU A 512 -29.02 14.09 -19.19
N SER A 513 -30.18 14.71 -19.37
CA SER A 513 -30.31 15.90 -20.22
C SER A 513 -29.49 17.09 -19.71
N TYR A 514 -29.46 17.27 -18.39
CA TYR A 514 -28.67 18.31 -17.74
C TYR A 514 -27.16 18.05 -17.87
N LEU A 515 -26.70 16.81 -17.65
CA LEU A 515 -25.31 16.43 -17.88
C LEU A 515 -24.91 16.58 -19.35
N GLN A 516 -25.76 16.15 -20.27
CA GLN A 516 -25.50 16.24 -21.72
C GLN A 516 -25.28 17.69 -22.15
N GLN A 517 -26.09 18.63 -21.64
CA GLN A 517 -25.92 20.06 -21.92
C GLN A 517 -24.57 20.58 -21.41
N GLY A 518 -24.16 20.17 -20.19
CA GLY A 518 -22.86 20.50 -19.63
C GLY A 518 -21.71 19.93 -20.46
N PHE A 519 -21.75 18.63 -20.75
CA PHE A 519 -20.74 17.93 -21.54
C PHE A 519 -20.61 18.52 -22.93
N GLU A 520 -21.70 18.71 -23.66
CA GLU A 520 -21.64 19.26 -25.02
C GLU A 520 -21.05 20.67 -25.04
N LYS A 521 -21.46 21.53 -24.10
CA LYS A 521 -20.95 22.90 -23.98
C LYS A 521 -19.46 22.92 -23.73
N TRP A 522 -19.00 22.17 -22.73
CA TRP A 522 -17.61 22.21 -22.30
C TRP A 522 -16.67 21.37 -23.16
N TYR A 523 -17.16 20.31 -23.78
CA TYR A 523 -16.44 19.55 -24.80
C TYR A 523 -16.13 20.44 -26.01
N LYS A 524 -17.14 21.13 -26.57
CA LYS A 524 -16.95 22.09 -27.67
C LYS A 524 -16.02 23.23 -27.27
N PHE A 525 -16.13 23.73 -26.03
CA PHE A 525 -15.23 24.75 -25.52
C PHE A 525 -13.77 24.24 -25.49
N ALA A 526 -13.55 23.01 -24.99
CA ALA A 526 -12.24 22.38 -24.93
C ALA A 526 -11.64 22.19 -26.33
N GLU A 527 -12.41 21.65 -27.28
CA GLU A 527 -11.99 21.48 -28.68
C GLU A 527 -11.56 22.82 -29.32
N ASN A 528 -12.38 23.86 -29.18
CA ASN A 528 -12.10 25.17 -29.76
C ASN A 528 -10.86 25.86 -29.16
N HIS A 529 -10.46 25.47 -27.95
CA HIS A 529 -9.35 26.06 -27.22
C HIS A 529 -8.17 25.11 -27.03
N LYS A 530 -8.18 23.94 -27.66
CA LYS A 530 -7.12 22.91 -27.57
C LYS A 530 -6.86 22.45 -26.13
N LEU A 531 -7.92 22.33 -25.34
CA LEU A 531 -7.88 21.72 -24.01
C LEU A 531 -8.36 20.26 -24.13
N SER A 532 -7.93 19.42 -23.21
CA SER A 532 -8.55 18.11 -23.03
C SER A 532 -9.84 18.23 -22.21
N PHE A 533 -10.90 17.55 -22.64
CA PHE A 533 -12.11 17.37 -21.81
C PHE A 533 -12.11 15.97 -21.19
N LYS A 534 -12.46 15.88 -19.91
CA LYS A 534 -12.54 14.63 -19.15
C LYS A 534 -13.98 14.42 -18.67
N PRO A 535 -14.78 13.59 -19.35
CA PRO A 535 -16.14 13.29 -18.91
C PRO A 535 -16.12 12.37 -17.69
N PHE A 536 -17.25 12.33 -16.98
CA PHE A 536 -17.42 11.48 -15.82
C PHE A 536 -18.73 10.71 -15.80
N ALA A 537 -18.79 9.67 -14.97
CA ALA A 537 -20.00 8.99 -14.58
C ALA A 537 -20.02 8.75 -13.06
N ILE A 538 -21.22 8.76 -12.48
CA ILE A 538 -21.46 8.44 -11.06
C ILE A 538 -22.40 7.26 -10.92
N VAL A 539 -22.17 6.45 -9.90
CA VAL A 539 -23.06 5.36 -9.53
C VAL A 539 -24.35 5.89 -8.90
N GLY A 540 -24.23 6.88 -8.02
CA GLY A 540 -25.33 7.59 -7.39
C GLY A 540 -24.81 8.75 -6.54
N TYR A 541 -25.70 9.40 -5.78
CA TYR A 541 -25.36 10.47 -4.83
C TYR A 541 -26.47 10.62 -3.80
N ASP A 542 -26.16 10.50 -2.52
CA ASP A 542 -27.11 10.68 -1.40
C ASP A 542 -26.37 11.15 -0.12
N PRO A 543 -26.11 12.46 0.02
CA PRO A 543 -25.35 13.01 1.14
C PRO A 543 -26.19 13.11 2.43
N ARG A 544 -27.49 12.75 2.39
CA ARG A 544 -28.40 13.03 3.51
C ARG A 544 -28.03 12.27 4.80
N TYR A 545 -27.21 11.24 4.70
CA TYR A 545 -26.86 10.38 5.84
C TYR A 545 -25.65 10.91 6.62
N VAL A 546 -24.70 11.56 5.95
CA VAL A 546 -23.53 12.12 6.63
C VAL A 546 -23.88 13.38 7.41
N VAL A 547 -23.27 13.61 8.57
CA VAL A 547 -23.64 14.68 9.52
C VAL A 547 -23.59 16.09 8.91
N TRP A 548 -22.68 16.35 7.97
CA TRP A 548 -22.55 17.63 7.27
C TRP A 548 -23.34 17.73 5.97
N GLY A 549 -23.96 16.63 5.52
CA GLY A 549 -24.62 16.59 4.23
C GLY A 549 -26.00 17.27 4.24
N ASP A 550 -26.39 17.81 3.09
CA ASP A 550 -27.70 18.44 2.89
C ASP A 550 -28.82 17.40 3.05
N LYS A 551 -29.62 17.54 4.13
CA LYS A 551 -30.73 16.63 4.46
C LYS A 551 -31.89 16.73 3.47
N GLU A 552 -31.96 17.83 2.73
CA GLU A 552 -32.96 18.09 1.71
C GLU A 552 -32.46 17.77 0.30
N ALA A 553 -31.28 17.15 0.16
CA ALA A 553 -30.77 16.74 -1.15
C ALA A 553 -31.76 15.78 -1.85
N ILE A 554 -31.88 15.90 -3.18
CA ILE A 554 -32.62 14.95 -3.99
C ILE A 554 -31.61 13.91 -4.49
N PRO A 555 -31.71 12.65 -4.07
CA PRO A 555 -30.71 11.65 -4.44
C PRO A 555 -30.65 11.41 -5.93
N ILE A 556 -29.45 11.08 -6.40
CA ILE A 556 -29.26 10.43 -7.69
C ILE A 556 -29.24 8.93 -7.41
N ASP A 557 -30.23 8.22 -7.95
CA ASP A 557 -30.41 6.80 -7.66
C ASP A 557 -29.21 5.97 -8.09
N ARG A 558 -28.86 5.02 -7.22
CA ARG A 558 -27.94 3.92 -7.49
C ARG A 558 -28.72 2.80 -8.17
N ASP A 559 -28.52 2.67 -9.48
CA ASP A 559 -29.18 1.66 -10.31
C ASP A 559 -28.24 1.27 -11.47
N PRO A 560 -27.97 -0.03 -11.69
CA PRO A 560 -27.03 -0.48 -12.72
C PRO A 560 -27.38 -0.02 -14.14
N ASP A 561 -28.66 0.00 -14.52
CA ASP A 561 -29.09 0.42 -15.85
C ASP A 561 -28.96 1.94 -16.02
N LYS A 562 -29.24 2.72 -14.96
CA LYS A 562 -28.99 4.17 -14.95
C LYS A 562 -27.50 4.47 -15.02
N PHE A 563 -26.67 3.78 -14.24
CA PHE A 563 -25.21 3.93 -14.29
C PHE A 563 -24.66 3.60 -15.69
N TYR A 564 -25.14 2.53 -16.32
CA TYR A 564 -24.76 2.19 -17.70
C TYR A 564 -25.09 3.32 -18.68
N LYS A 565 -26.27 3.94 -18.57
CA LYS A 565 -26.65 5.10 -19.42
C LYS A 565 -25.76 6.33 -19.17
N ARG A 566 -25.34 6.56 -17.92
CA ARG A 566 -24.40 7.64 -17.58
C ARG A 566 -23.01 7.38 -18.19
N LEU A 567 -22.52 6.13 -18.16
CA LEU A 567 -21.30 5.72 -18.86
C LEU A 567 -21.43 5.91 -20.38
N GLU A 568 -22.54 5.48 -20.98
CA GLU A 568 -22.80 5.69 -22.40
C GLU A 568 -22.83 7.17 -22.78
N LEU A 569 -23.41 8.03 -21.93
CA LEU A 569 -23.40 9.48 -22.15
C LEU A 569 -21.97 10.03 -22.08
N ALA A 570 -21.23 9.71 -21.02
CA ALA A 570 -19.85 10.17 -20.82
C ALA A 570 -18.94 9.77 -21.99
N SER A 571 -19.09 8.54 -22.49
CA SER A 571 -18.27 7.98 -23.57
C SER A 571 -18.36 8.74 -24.90
N ARG A 572 -19.46 9.47 -25.13
CA ARG A 572 -19.65 10.30 -26.35
C ARG A 572 -18.79 11.55 -26.36
N TYR A 573 -18.20 11.90 -25.21
CA TYR A 573 -17.41 13.11 -25.01
C TYR A 573 -15.99 12.77 -24.55
N LEU A 574 -15.52 11.56 -24.81
CA LEU A 574 -14.10 11.24 -24.70
C LEU A 574 -13.36 12.06 -25.77
N GLY A 575 -12.44 12.93 -25.35
CA GLY A 575 -11.57 13.69 -26.24
C GLY A 575 -10.40 12.86 -26.77
N ASP A 576 -9.41 13.52 -27.37
CA ASP A 576 -8.21 12.86 -27.95
C ASP A 576 -7.47 11.97 -26.95
N VAL A 577 -7.43 12.37 -25.67
CA VAL A 577 -6.97 11.53 -24.56
C VAL A 577 -8.21 10.93 -23.90
N GLU A 578 -8.53 9.70 -24.28
CA GLU A 578 -9.70 8.93 -23.84
C GLU A 578 -9.58 8.53 -22.36
N LEU A 579 -9.85 9.49 -21.48
CA LEU A 579 -9.93 9.24 -20.04
C LEU A 579 -11.37 9.40 -19.57
N LEU A 580 -11.93 8.31 -19.04
CA LEU A 580 -13.24 8.26 -18.42
C LEU A 580 -13.08 8.31 -16.89
N TRP A 581 -13.76 9.25 -16.24
CA TRP A 581 -13.69 9.37 -14.79
C TRP A 581 -14.90 8.73 -14.11
N ILE A 582 -14.65 7.83 -13.16
CA ILE A 582 -15.64 7.32 -12.20
C ILE A 582 -15.60 8.14 -10.90
N HIS A 583 -16.68 8.84 -10.61
CA HIS A 583 -16.86 9.50 -9.33
C HIS A 583 -17.83 8.68 -8.46
N GLU A 584 -17.38 7.93 -7.45
CA GLU A 584 -16.01 7.76 -6.95
C GLU A 584 -15.74 6.29 -6.62
N PHE A 585 -14.51 5.91 -6.30
CA PHE A 585 -14.22 4.53 -5.92
C PHE A 585 -14.85 4.20 -4.56
N ASN A 586 -14.53 4.96 -3.51
CA ASN A 586 -14.86 4.60 -2.14
C ASN A 586 -15.37 5.76 -1.26
N ASN A 587 -16.22 6.65 -1.77
CA ASN A 587 -16.81 7.71 -0.96
C ASN A 587 -18.20 7.35 -0.44
N PHE A 588 -18.22 6.67 0.71
CA PHE A 588 -19.44 6.20 1.36
C PHE A 588 -20.26 7.31 2.04
N PHE A 589 -19.65 8.48 2.30
CA PHE A 589 -20.33 9.60 2.96
C PHE A 589 -21.32 10.31 2.03
N GLU A 590 -21.03 10.30 0.72
CA GLU A 590 -21.91 10.86 -0.31
C GLU A 590 -22.67 9.81 -1.10
N ASP A 591 -22.50 8.52 -0.75
CA ASP A 591 -23.11 7.40 -1.44
C ASP A 591 -22.77 7.30 -2.95
N THR A 592 -21.56 7.76 -3.33
CA THR A 592 -21.07 7.81 -4.72
C THR A 592 -20.17 6.63 -5.10
N GLN A 593 -19.78 5.79 -4.14
CA GLN A 593 -18.85 4.69 -4.30
C GLN A 593 -19.26 3.67 -5.37
N ILE A 594 -18.30 3.21 -6.17
CA ILE A 594 -18.38 2.00 -6.99
C ILE A 594 -17.83 0.77 -6.25
N GLU A 595 -17.08 0.98 -5.16
CA GLU A 595 -16.59 -0.09 -4.29
C GLU A 595 -17.74 -1.02 -3.89
N PRO A 596 -17.52 -2.36 -3.92
CA PRO A 596 -18.53 -3.30 -3.51
C PRO A 596 -19.08 -3.00 -2.12
N THR A 597 -20.41 -2.95 -2.02
CA THR A 597 -21.12 -2.75 -0.76
C THR A 597 -21.66 -4.08 -0.26
N LYS A 598 -21.99 -4.15 1.02
CA LYS A 598 -22.73 -5.26 1.60
C LYS A 598 -24.09 -5.47 0.92
N GLU A 599 -24.75 -4.37 0.54
CA GLU A 599 -26.09 -4.38 -0.01
C GLU A 599 -26.14 -4.73 -1.50
N GLU A 600 -25.13 -4.29 -2.27
CA GLU A 600 -25.16 -4.31 -3.74
C GLU A 600 -24.05 -5.22 -4.32
N GLY A 601 -23.11 -5.68 -3.50
CA GLY A 601 -21.99 -6.50 -3.93
C GLY A 601 -21.21 -5.85 -5.07
N PHE A 602 -20.80 -6.65 -6.06
CA PHE A 602 -19.98 -6.19 -7.20
C PHE A 602 -20.78 -5.58 -8.36
N VAL A 603 -22.09 -5.34 -8.20
CA VAL A 603 -22.99 -5.03 -9.33
C VAL A 603 -22.51 -3.85 -10.19
N PHE A 604 -21.94 -2.80 -9.58
CA PHE A 604 -21.49 -1.62 -10.33
C PHE A 604 -20.12 -1.81 -10.99
N LEU A 605 -19.19 -2.54 -10.36
CA LEU A 605 -17.94 -2.94 -11.01
C LEU A 605 -18.21 -3.86 -12.21
N GLU A 606 -19.15 -4.81 -12.08
CA GLU A 606 -19.57 -5.67 -13.20
C GLU A 606 -20.29 -4.87 -14.30
N THR A 607 -21.04 -3.82 -13.93
CA THR A 607 -21.68 -2.92 -14.90
C THR A 607 -20.64 -2.13 -15.69
N LEU A 608 -19.60 -1.61 -15.03
CA LEU A 608 -18.48 -0.93 -15.69
C LEU A 608 -17.76 -1.88 -16.65
N LYS A 609 -17.39 -3.07 -16.17
CA LYS A 609 -16.74 -4.10 -16.99
C LYS A 609 -17.55 -4.46 -18.24
N LYS A 610 -18.87 -4.68 -18.09
CA LYS A 610 -19.79 -4.93 -19.20
C LYS A 610 -19.84 -3.74 -20.18
N PHE A 611 -19.81 -2.52 -19.66
CA PHE A 611 -19.77 -1.32 -20.50
C PHE A 611 -18.50 -1.28 -21.35
N LEU A 612 -17.33 -1.48 -20.75
CA LEU A 612 -16.03 -1.44 -21.45
C LEU A 612 -15.94 -2.52 -22.53
N GLN A 613 -16.34 -3.75 -22.22
CA GLN A 613 -16.41 -4.84 -23.21
C GLN A 613 -17.29 -4.49 -24.41
N ASN A 614 -18.45 -3.86 -24.18
CA ASN A 614 -19.35 -3.42 -25.25
C ASN A 614 -18.80 -2.22 -26.02
N TYR A 615 -18.08 -1.33 -25.37
CA TYR A 615 -17.46 -0.17 -26.01
C TYR A 615 -16.35 -0.61 -26.97
N GLN A 616 -15.49 -1.54 -26.55
CA GLN A 616 -14.44 -2.10 -27.40
C GLN A 616 -15.00 -2.76 -28.67
N MET A 617 -16.11 -3.51 -28.56
CA MET A 617 -16.73 -4.16 -29.73
C MET A 617 -17.36 -3.20 -30.75
N LYS A 618 -17.62 -1.95 -30.36
CA LYS A 618 -18.25 -0.92 -31.21
C LYS A 618 -17.23 -0.04 -31.94
N LYS A 619 -15.98 0.01 -31.46
CA LYS A 619 -14.84 0.60 -32.17
C LYS A 619 -14.36 -0.36 -33.26
#